data_AF-A0A6L9ISW2-F1
#
_entry.id   AF-A0A6L9ISW2-F1
#
_cell.length_a   1.000
_cell.length_b   1.000
_cell.length_c   1.000
_cell.angle_alpha   90.00
_cell.angle_beta   90.00
_cell.angle_gamma   90.00
#
_symmetry.space_group_name_H-M   'P 1'
#
loop_
_entity.id
_entity.type
_entity.pdbx_description
1 polymer ?
#
loop_
_entity_poly.entity_id
_entity_poly.type
_entity_poly.pdbx_seq_one_letter_code
_entity_poly.pdbx_strand_id
1 'polypeptide(L)'
;MTENNNGQPNPEDMGARLDEEIKETVEDWAEDPEGGDLFERIDVRLRGMVGGWVGAEEDAGWAAIGDKMDTNTRKAFGAWVGAEEDAGWADISGNIESRIRTGIARVFKVKAESGDPQWADITAKWESGMRNFVSALVGADRDASWSDIGQDISDKTRRAFKSLFGGKEEEEAEVRTRSQKVDIEGEEASADDDIPSVQSSKPVD
;
A
#
# COMPACT_ATOMS: atom_id res chain seq x y z
N MET A 1 -28.81 -8.34 25.46
CA MET A 1 -29.25 -8.66 24.10
C MET A 1 -29.85 -7.39 23.55
N THR A 2 -29.06 -6.60 22.83
CA THR A 2 -29.51 -5.36 22.18
C THR A 2 -29.96 -5.72 20.77
N GLU A 3 -31.27 -5.86 20.60
CA GLU A 3 -31.91 -5.87 19.28
C GLU A 3 -31.72 -4.47 18.68
N ASN A 4 -30.85 -4.39 17.67
CA ASN A 4 -30.73 -3.18 16.85
C ASN A 4 -31.93 -3.12 15.92
N ASN A 5 -32.95 -2.40 16.37
CA ASN A 5 -34.20 -2.12 15.69
C ASN A 5 -34.01 -0.96 14.68
N ASN A 6 -33.09 -1.14 13.73
CA ASN A 6 -32.95 -0.25 12.59
C ASN A 6 -33.03 -1.14 11.36
N GLY A 7 -34.14 -1.07 10.61
CA GLY A 7 -34.49 -1.98 9.51
C GLY A 7 -33.59 -1.94 8.28
N GLN A 8 -32.31 -1.59 8.44
CA GLN A 8 -31.28 -1.67 7.42
C GLN A 8 -30.24 -2.72 7.84
N PRO A 9 -30.06 -3.81 7.08
CA PRO A 9 -29.07 -4.82 7.39
C PRO A 9 -27.64 -4.24 7.39
N ASN A 10 -26.79 -4.74 8.28
CA ASN A 10 -25.38 -4.35 8.39
C ASN A 10 -24.60 -4.76 7.12
N PRO A 11 -23.67 -3.95 6.59
CA PRO A 11 -22.85 -4.28 5.42
C PRO A 11 -22.22 -5.68 5.36
N GLU A 12 -21.76 -6.21 6.50
CA GLU A 12 -21.19 -7.56 6.55
C GLU A 12 -22.26 -8.64 6.37
N ASP A 13 -23.43 -8.45 6.99
CA ASP A 13 -24.59 -9.32 6.83
C ASP A 13 -25.18 -9.22 5.41
N MET A 14 -25.10 -8.04 4.78
CA MET A 14 -25.47 -7.82 3.39
C MET A 14 -24.54 -8.56 2.43
N GLY A 15 -23.24 -8.57 2.67
CA GLY A 15 -22.26 -9.26 1.83
C GLY A 15 -22.40 -10.78 1.88
N ALA A 16 -22.61 -11.34 3.07
CA ALA A 16 -22.84 -12.79 3.24
C ALA A 16 -24.16 -13.23 2.58
N ARG A 17 -25.22 -12.43 2.74
CA ARG A 17 -26.50 -12.67 2.10
C ARG A 17 -26.44 -12.52 0.57
N LEU A 18 -25.66 -11.57 0.05
CA LEU A 18 -25.42 -11.43 -1.40
C LEU A 18 -24.83 -12.70 -1.98
N ASP A 19 -23.79 -13.21 -1.32
CA ASP A 19 -23.05 -14.38 -1.77
C ASP A 19 -23.94 -15.63 -1.76
N GLU A 20 -24.77 -15.80 -0.73
CA GLU A 20 -25.74 -16.90 -0.62
C GLU A 20 -26.85 -16.80 -1.68
N GLU A 21 -27.46 -15.62 -1.85
CA GLU A 21 -28.52 -15.41 -2.84
C GLU A 21 -27.99 -15.54 -4.28
N ILE A 22 -26.75 -15.09 -4.57
CA ILE A 22 -26.09 -15.31 -5.86
C ILE A 22 -25.82 -16.79 -6.10
N LYS A 23 -25.31 -17.51 -5.09
CA LYS A 23 -25.01 -18.95 -5.22
C LYS A 23 -26.26 -19.77 -5.45
N GLU A 24 -27.31 -19.57 -4.66
CA GLU A 24 -28.60 -20.24 -4.82
C GLU A 24 -29.17 -19.98 -6.22
N THR A 25 -29.06 -18.74 -6.68
CA THR A 25 -29.55 -18.34 -8.00
C THR A 25 -28.75 -18.99 -9.13
N VAL A 26 -27.41 -19.07 -9.01
CA VAL A 26 -26.55 -19.72 -10.00
C VAL A 26 -26.74 -21.25 -10.01
N GLU A 27 -27.01 -21.86 -8.85
CA GLU A 27 -27.27 -23.29 -8.69
C GLU A 27 -28.61 -23.69 -9.34
N ASP A 28 -29.69 -22.94 -9.09
CA ASP A 28 -31.01 -23.10 -9.73
C ASP A 28 -30.92 -23.03 -11.28
N TRP A 29 -30.03 -22.20 -11.82
CA TRP A 29 -29.80 -22.07 -13.26
C TRP A 29 -28.94 -23.18 -13.87
N ALA A 30 -28.04 -23.77 -13.08
CA ALA A 30 -27.24 -24.92 -13.51
C ALA A 30 -28.10 -26.18 -13.67
N GLU A 31 -29.23 -26.25 -12.97
CA GLU A 31 -30.18 -27.37 -12.98
C GLU A 31 -31.24 -27.29 -14.10
N ASP A 32 -31.53 -26.10 -14.66
CA ASP A 32 -32.50 -25.91 -15.78
C ASP A 32 -31.94 -25.06 -16.95
N PRO A 33 -31.09 -25.65 -17.82
CA PRO A 33 -30.44 -24.95 -18.93
C PRO A 33 -31.32 -24.74 -20.18
N GLU A 34 -32.54 -25.29 -20.25
CA GLU A 34 -33.33 -25.37 -21.49
C GLU A 34 -34.26 -24.16 -21.75
N GLY A 35 -34.41 -23.25 -20.79
CA GLY A 35 -35.14 -21.99 -20.97
C GLY A 35 -34.31 -20.95 -21.73
N GLY A 36 -34.57 -20.79 -23.03
CA GLY A 36 -33.80 -19.99 -24.01
C GLY A 36 -33.61 -18.49 -23.78
N ASP A 37 -33.84 -18.01 -22.55
CA ASP A 37 -33.53 -16.64 -22.15
C ASP A 37 -33.04 -16.58 -20.70
N LEU A 38 -31.95 -17.29 -20.45
CA LEU A 38 -31.27 -17.25 -19.15
C LEU A 38 -30.88 -15.81 -18.81
N PHE A 39 -30.22 -15.10 -19.72
CA PHE A 39 -29.69 -13.75 -19.46
C PHE A 39 -30.76 -12.72 -19.06
N GLU A 40 -31.95 -12.71 -19.67
CA GLU A 40 -33.02 -11.78 -19.27
C GLU A 40 -33.58 -12.14 -17.88
N ARG A 41 -33.71 -13.44 -17.56
CA ARG A 41 -34.11 -13.88 -16.20
C ARG A 41 -33.06 -13.51 -15.14
N ILE A 42 -31.78 -13.69 -15.46
CA ILE A 42 -30.65 -13.27 -14.60
C ILE A 42 -30.75 -11.77 -14.32
N ASP A 43 -30.89 -10.99 -15.38
CA ASP A 43 -30.90 -9.53 -15.32
C ASP A 43 -32.10 -9.00 -14.52
N VAL A 44 -33.31 -9.51 -14.74
CA VAL A 44 -34.50 -9.11 -13.97
C VAL A 44 -34.35 -9.44 -12.48
N ARG A 45 -33.87 -10.65 -12.12
CA ARG A 45 -33.69 -11.05 -10.72
C ARG A 45 -32.60 -10.23 -10.02
N LEU A 46 -31.47 -10.00 -10.69
CA LEU A 46 -30.38 -9.17 -10.16
C LEU A 46 -30.81 -7.70 -9.98
N ARG A 47 -31.55 -7.13 -10.93
CA ARG A 47 -32.09 -5.77 -10.79
C ARG A 47 -33.05 -5.66 -9.61
N GLY A 48 -33.95 -6.63 -9.44
CA GLY A 48 -34.88 -6.65 -8.32
C GLY A 48 -34.16 -6.73 -6.96
N MET A 49 -33.16 -7.60 -6.85
CA MET A 49 -32.34 -7.74 -5.63
C MET A 49 -31.59 -6.45 -5.32
N VAL A 50 -30.76 -5.96 -6.24
CA VAL A 50 -29.94 -4.76 -6.02
C VAL A 50 -30.84 -3.52 -5.85
N GLY A 51 -31.91 -3.42 -6.65
CA GLY A 51 -32.91 -2.37 -6.57
C GLY A 51 -33.58 -2.31 -5.20
N GLY A 52 -34.04 -3.45 -4.67
CA GLY A 52 -34.61 -3.54 -3.33
C GLY A 52 -33.62 -3.08 -2.25
N TRP A 53 -32.34 -3.38 -2.40
CA TRP A 53 -31.32 -2.99 -1.41
C TRP A 53 -31.05 -1.49 -1.40
N VAL A 54 -30.98 -0.87 -2.57
CA VAL A 54 -30.78 0.57 -2.68
C VAL A 54 -32.08 1.35 -2.48
N GLY A 55 -33.22 0.67 -2.38
CA GLY A 55 -34.54 1.28 -2.27
C GLY A 55 -34.99 1.96 -3.58
N ALA A 56 -34.64 1.36 -4.72
CA ALA A 56 -35.22 1.66 -6.01
C ALA A 56 -36.57 0.92 -6.18
N GLU A 57 -37.34 1.30 -7.20
CA GLU A 57 -38.61 0.62 -7.52
C GLU A 57 -38.37 -0.82 -7.99
N GLU A 58 -39.35 -1.72 -7.80
CA GLU A 58 -39.20 -3.16 -8.06
C GLU A 58 -38.92 -3.48 -9.54
N ASP A 59 -39.35 -2.62 -10.46
CA ASP A 59 -39.12 -2.71 -11.90
C ASP A 59 -38.04 -1.74 -12.41
N ALA A 60 -37.27 -1.14 -11.50
CA ALA A 60 -36.23 -0.17 -11.84
C ALA A 60 -35.14 -0.79 -12.74
N GLY A 61 -34.85 -0.10 -13.84
CA GLY A 61 -33.69 -0.42 -14.68
C GLY A 61 -32.36 -0.08 -13.98
N TRP A 62 -31.27 -0.66 -14.48
CA TRP A 62 -29.92 -0.43 -13.93
C TRP A 62 -29.53 1.05 -13.77
N ALA A 63 -29.97 1.92 -14.66
CA ALA A 63 -29.70 3.36 -14.55
C ALA A 63 -30.33 3.96 -13.28
N ALA A 64 -31.62 3.67 -13.00
CA ALA A 64 -32.31 4.16 -11.82
C ALA A 64 -31.75 3.55 -10.52
N ILE A 65 -31.39 2.26 -10.56
CA ILE A 65 -30.67 1.61 -9.46
C ILE A 65 -29.33 2.30 -9.19
N GLY A 66 -28.56 2.59 -10.24
CA GLY A 66 -27.28 3.30 -10.17
C GLY A 66 -27.42 4.70 -9.58
N ASP A 67 -28.40 5.48 -10.03
CA ASP A 67 -28.70 6.83 -9.52
C ASP A 67 -29.07 6.80 -8.04
N LYS A 68 -29.86 5.80 -7.64
CA LYS A 68 -30.26 5.60 -6.24
C LYS A 68 -29.06 5.22 -5.38
N MET A 69 -28.23 4.29 -5.86
CA MET A 69 -26.99 3.89 -5.19
C MET A 69 -26.04 5.08 -5.02
N ASP A 70 -25.80 5.85 -6.08
CA ASP A 70 -24.97 7.05 -6.07
C ASP A 70 -25.49 8.08 -5.05
N THR A 71 -26.80 8.34 -5.06
CA THR A 71 -27.45 9.26 -4.11
C THR A 71 -27.27 8.79 -2.67
N ASN A 72 -27.53 7.51 -2.39
CA ASN A 72 -27.38 6.95 -1.04
C ASN A 72 -25.92 7.03 -0.57
N THR A 73 -24.97 6.74 -1.47
CA THR A 73 -23.53 6.78 -1.18
C THR A 73 -23.07 8.21 -0.91
N ARG A 74 -23.47 9.17 -1.75
CA ARG A 74 -23.19 10.60 -1.54
C ARG A 74 -23.74 11.10 -0.21
N LYS A 75 -24.98 10.73 0.15
CA LYS A 75 -25.56 11.10 1.45
C LYS A 75 -24.78 10.54 2.62
N ALA A 76 -24.38 9.27 2.55
CA ALA A 76 -23.62 8.63 3.63
C ALA A 76 -22.24 9.29 3.83
N PHE A 77 -21.46 9.48 2.75
CA PHE A 77 -20.17 10.15 2.85
C PHE A 77 -20.31 11.64 3.18
N GLY A 78 -21.30 12.30 2.60
CA GLY A 78 -21.65 13.69 2.88
C GLY A 78 -21.92 13.91 4.36
N ALA A 79 -22.78 13.10 4.97
CA ALA A 79 -23.05 13.15 6.41
C ALA A 79 -21.79 12.89 7.25
N TRP A 80 -20.96 11.91 6.86
CA TRP A 80 -19.70 11.62 7.57
C TRP A 80 -18.72 12.81 7.54
N VAL A 81 -18.61 13.49 6.40
CA VAL A 81 -17.71 14.65 6.26
C VAL A 81 -18.32 15.98 6.66
N GLY A 82 -19.63 16.04 6.88
CA GLY A 82 -20.37 17.26 7.17
C GLY A 82 -20.65 18.13 5.93
N ALA A 83 -20.76 17.52 4.75
CA ALA A 83 -21.23 18.19 3.54
C ALA A 83 -22.77 18.33 3.54
N GLU A 84 -23.29 19.24 2.71
CA GLU A 84 -24.74 19.41 2.50
C GLU A 84 -25.39 18.16 1.88
N GLU A 85 -26.70 17.97 2.08
CA GLU A 85 -27.41 16.75 1.65
C GLU A 85 -27.42 16.53 0.13
N ASP A 86 -27.30 17.61 -0.65
CA ASP A 86 -27.26 17.62 -2.11
C ASP A 86 -25.83 17.80 -2.66
N ALA A 87 -24.81 17.76 -1.79
CA ALA A 87 -23.42 17.92 -2.15
C ALA A 87 -22.99 16.95 -3.26
N GLY A 88 -22.21 17.48 -4.20
CA GLY A 88 -21.60 16.67 -5.24
C GLY A 88 -20.38 15.91 -4.72
N TRP A 89 -19.90 14.95 -5.51
CA TRP A 89 -18.65 14.24 -5.21
C TRP A 89 -17.45 15.17 -5.05
N ALA A 90 -17.41 16.29 -5.79
CA ALA A 90 -16.37 17.29 -5.66
C ALA A 90 -16.32 17.87 -4.23
N ASP A 91 -17.47 18.30 -3.70
CA ASP A 91 -17.57 18.87 -2.36
C ASP A 91 -17.29 17.84 -1.27
N ILE A 92 -17.85 16.63 -1.43
CA ILE A 92 -17.59 15.51 -0.52
C ILE A 92 -16.09 15.22 -0.48
N SER A 93 -15.44 15.06 -1.63
CA SER A 93 -14.01 14.74 -1.71
C SER A 93 -13.12 15.84 -1.13
N GLY A 94 -13.46 17.12 -1.36
CA GLY A 94 -12.77 18.25 -0.74
C GLY A 94 -12.88 18.24 0.79
N ASN A 95 -14.06 17.90 1.33
CA ASN A 95 -14.26 17.77 2.77
C ASN A 95 -13.54 16.54 3.36
N ILE A 96 -13.49 15.42 2.63
CA ILE A 96 -12.65 14.25 3.00
C ILE A 96 -11.19 14.70 3.12
N GLU A 97 -10.68 15.40 2.11
CA GLU A 97 -9.30 15.87 2.09
C GLU A 97 -9.03 16.81 3.27
N SER A 98 -9.90 17.79 3.53
CA SER A 98 -9.76 18.72 4.65
C SER A 98 -9.73 17.98 6.01
N ARG A 99 -10.60 16.97 6.20
CA ARG A 99 -10.60 16.15 7.42
C ARG A 99 -9.34 15.33 7.59
N ILE A 100 -8.89 14.64 6.55
CA ILE A 100 -7.64 13.85 6.57
C ILE A 100 -6.47 14.77 6.90
N ARG A 101 -6.38 15.90 6.20
CA ARG A 101 -5.33 16.87 6.37
C ARG A 101 -5.31 17.46 7.78
N THR A 102 -6.47 17.81 8.33
CA THR A 102 -6.62 18.28 9.71
C THR A 102 -6.24 17.21 10.73
N GLY A 103 -6.62 15.95 10.49
CA GLY A 103 -6.25 14.81 11.33
C GLY A 103 -4.73 14.64 11.39
N ILE A 104 -4.07 14.65 10.24
CA ILE A 104 -2.61 14.52 10.12
C ILE A 104 -1.92 15.75 10.73
N ALA A 105 -2.39 16.97 10.45
CA ALA A 105 -1.86 18.19 11.05
C ALA A 105 -1.90 18.14 12.58
N ARG A 106 -2.99 17.59 13.16
CA ARG A 106 -3.12 17.39 14.62
C ARG A 106 -2.08 16.41 15.16
N VAL A 107 -1.84 15.30 14.47
CA VAL A 107 -0.80 14.32 14.85
C VAL A 107 0.59 14.97 14.86
N PHE A 108 0.91 15.76 13.83
CA PHE A 108 2.21 16.43 13.71
C PHE A 108 2.29 17.78 14.43
N LYS A 109 1.24 18.19 15.15
CA LYS A 109 1.12 19.47 15.85
C LYS A 109 1.49 20.66 14.93
N VAL A 110 1.05 20.59 13.69
CA VAL A 110 1.20 21.68 12.71
C VAL A 110 0.26 22.80 13.13
N LYS A 111 0.79 24.00 13.35
CA LYS A 111 -0.02 25.21 13.50
C LYS A 111 -0.26 25.78 12.12
N ALA A 112 -1.51 25.79 11.67
CA ALA A 112 -1.90 26.61 10.54
C ALA A 112 -1.84 28.08 10.99
N GLU A 113 -1.07 28.91 10.29
CA GLU A 113 -0.93 30.33 10.62
C GLU A 113 -2.17 31.14 10.22
N SER A 114 -2.93 30.67 9.22
CA SER A 114 -4.24 31.21 8.86
C SER A 114 -5.01 30.16 8.05
N GLY A 115 -6.23 29.83 8.48
CA GLY A 115 -7.11 28.91 7.76
C GLY A 115 -6.77 27.43 7.95
N ASP A 116 -7.20 26.61 6.98
CA ASP A 116 -6.98 25.17 7.01
C ASP A 116 -5.51 24.82 6.81
N PRO A 117 -4.98 23.81 7.51
CA PRO A 117 -3.61 23.34 7.29
C PRO A 117 -3.41 22.99 5.82
N GLN A 118 -2.22 23.21 5.27
CA GLN A 118 -1.87 22.77 3.91
C GLN A 118 -0.93 21.58 3.95
N TRP A 119 -0.96 20.76 2.89
CA TRP A 119 -0.03 19.63 2.77
C TRP A 119 1.44 20.05 2.82
N ALA A 120 1.76 21.22 2.25
CA ALA A 120 3.11 21.78 2.32
C ALA A 120 3.58 21.98 3.77
N ASP A 121 2.71 22.52 4.65
CA ASP A 121 3.04 22.75 6.06
C ASP A 121 3.22 21.44 6.82
N ILE A 122 2.35 20.46 6.54
CA ILE A 122 2.42 19.12 7.13
C ILE A 122 3.73 18.44 6.73
N THR A 123 4.05 18.45 5.44
CA THR A 123 5.27 17.82 4.92
C THR A 123 6.51 18.52 5.48
N ALA A 124 6.55 19.85 5.49
CA ALA A 124 7.67 20.59 6.07
C ALA A 124 7.87 20.25 7.57
N LYS A 125 6.77 20.11 8.32
CA LYS A 125 6.82 19.72 9.73
C LYS A 125 7.29 18.28 9.93
N TRP A 126 6.77 17.36 9.12
CA TRP A 126 7.17 15.95 9.14
C TRP A 126 8.66 15.80 8.78
N GLU A 127 9.11 16.45 7.70
CA GLU A 127 10.51 16.43 7.28
C GLU A 127 11.43 16.97 8.37
N SER A 128 11.07 18.11 8.98
CA SER A 128 11.82 18.67 10.11
C SER A 128 11.87 17.72 11.30
N GLY A 129 10.75 17.07 11.64
CA GLY A 129 10.70 16.09 12.73
C GLY A 129 11.56 14.87 12.46
N MET A 130 11.48 14.32 11.24
CA MET A 130 12.25 13.15 10.83
C MET A 130 13.74 13.46 10.75
N ARG A 131 14.14 14.60 10.17
CA ARG A 131 15.54 15.03 10.13
C ARG A 131 16.10 15.18 11.55
N ASN A 132 15.37 15.84 12.45
CA ASN A 132 15.81 15.96 13.84
C ASN A 132 15.98 14.61 14.54
N PHE A 133 15.07 13.65 14.31
CA PHE A 133 15.17 12.30 14.87
C PHE A 133 16.40 11.56 14.33
N VAL A 134 16.60 11.59 13.01
CA VAL A 134 17.74 10.91 12.37
C VAL A 134 19.07 11.58 12.73
N SER A 135 19.16 12.90 12.71
CA SER A 135 20.34 13.64 13.17
C SER A 135 20.66 13.32 14.64
N ALA A 136 19.65 13.20 15.52
CA ALA A 136 19.88 12.80 16.90
C ALA A 136 20.42 11.35 17.01
N LEU A 137 19.92 10.43 16.19
CA LEU A 137 20.37 9.03 16.17
C LEU A 137 21.79 8.89 15.61
N VAL A 138 22.09 9.66 14.56
CA VAL A 138 23.36 9.59 13.83
C VAL A 138 24.37 10.60 14.40
N GLY A 139 23.98 11.48 15.32
CA GLY A 139 24.87 12.51 15.87
C GLY A 139 25.31 13.55 14.84
N ALA A 140 24.58 13.65 13.73
CA ALA A 140 24.77 14.69 12.72
C ALA A 140 24.20 16.03 13.22
N ASP A 141 24.65 17.13 12.62
CA ASP A 141 24.12 18.46 12.93
C ASP A 141 22.60 18.50 12.65
N ARG A 142 21.86 19.30 13.43
CA ARG A 142 20.39 19.38 13.35
C ARG A 142 19.91 20.01 12.05
N ASP A 143 20.76 20.81 11.41
CA ASP A 143 20.48 21.45 10.13
C ASP A 143 21.07 20.70 8.93
N ALA A 144 21.59 19.48 9.15
CA ALA A 144 22.16 18.64 8.10
C ALA A 144 21.12 18.30 7.01
N SER A 145 21.53 18.38 5.74
CA SER A 145 20.70 17.95 4.62
C SER A 145 20.56 16.43 4.59
N TRP A 146 19.58 15.90 3.85
CA TRP A 146 19.46 14.44 3.63
C TRP A 146 20.72 13.83 3.01
N SER A 147 21.44 14.61 2.21
CA SER A 147 22.72 14.16 1.64
C SER A 147 23.78 14.00 2.73
N ASP A 148 23.87 14.96 3.65
CA ASP A 148 24.84 14.94 4.76
C ASP A 148 24.51 13.81 5.75
N ILE A 149 23.23 13.64 6.10
CA ILE A 149 22.75 12.54 6.94
C ILE A 149 23.05 11.19 6.29
N GLY A 150 22.81 11.06 4.98
CA GLY A 150 23.08 9.84 4.22
C GLY A 150 24.57 9.49 4.18
N GLN A 151 25.44 10.50 4.03
CA GLN A 151 26.89 10.31 4.09
C GLN A 151 27.34 9.84 5.47
N ASP A 152 26.85 10.46 6.56
CA ASP A 152 27.27 10.07 7.91
C ASP A 152 26.77 8.66 8.30
N ILE A 153 25.55 8.27 7.88
CA ILE A 153 25.06 6.89 8.02
C ILE A 153 25.96 5.90 7.25
N SER A 154 26.30 6.22 6.00
CA SER A 154 27.18 5.40 5.17
C SER A 154 28.56 5.25 5.83
N ASP A 155 29.12 6.33 6.35
CA ASP A 155 30.43 6.34 7.00
C ASP A 155 30.43 5.59 8.33
N LYS A 156 29.34 5.67 9.11
CA LYS A 156 29.18 4.84 10.32
C LYS A 156 29.04 3.36 9.98
N THR A 157 28.26 3.03 8.96
CA THR A 157 28.09 1.64 8.51
C THR A 157 29.41 1.06 8.01
N ARG A 158 30.17 1.82 7.21
CA ARG A 158 31.48 1.43 6.72
C ARG A 158 32.49 1.28 7.85
N ARG A 159 32.48 2.16 8.84
CA ARG A 159 33.33 2.06 10.05
C ARG A 159 32.96 0.83 10.89
N ALA A 160 31.68 0.56 11.11
CA ALA A 160 31.22 -0.63 11.83
C ALA A 160 31.61 -1.92 11.09
N PHE A 161 31.44 -1.95 9.78
CA PHE A 161 31.86 -3.07 8.93
C PHE A 161 33.38 -3.26 8.97
N LYS A 162 34.17 -2.19 8.81
CA LYS A 162 35.64 -2.25 8.90
C LYS A 162 36.11 -2.64 10.31
N SER A 163 35.40 -2.24 11.36
CA SER A 163 35.71 -2.67 12.73
C SER A 163 35.41 -4.15 12.97
N LEU A 164 34.35 -4.69 12.35
CA LEU A 164 33.94 -6.08 12.52
C LEU A 164 34.72 -7.05 11.63
N PHE A 165 35.11 -6.62 10.42
CA PHE A 165 35.71 -7.48 9.40
C PHE A 165 37.13 -7.07 8.98
N GLY A 166 37.53 -5.82 9.22
CA GLY A 166 38.85 -5.29 8.86
C GLY A 166 39.93 -5.53 9.92
N GLY A 167 39.58 -5.95 11.14
CA GLY A 167 40.56 -6.32 12.17
C GLY A 167 41.32 -7.61 11.87
N LYS A 168 40.91 -8.38 10.85
CA LYS A 168 41.55 -9.65 10.47
C LYS A 168 42.65 -9.52 9.41
N GLU A 169 42.68 -8.43 8.64
CA GLU A 169 43.66 -8.28 7.55
C GLU A 169 44.98 -7.64 8.01
N GLU A 170 45.00 -6.85 9.08
CA GLU A 170 46.25 -6.26 9.59
C GLU A 170 47.10 -7.24 10.42
N GLU A 171 46.49 -8.20 11.14
CA GLU A 171 47.25 -9.27 11.82
C GLU A 171 47.80 -10.33 10.85
N GLU A 172 47.13 -10.64 9.74
CA GLU A 172 47.65 -11.60 8.74
C GLU A 172 48.75 -11.01 7.84
N ALA A 173 48.80 -9.69 7.64
CA ALA A 173 49.84 -9.04 6.85
C ALA A 173 51.21 -9.03 7.56
N GLU A 174 51.22 -8.96 8.90
CA GLU A 174 52.45 -9.02 9.69
C GLU A 174 52.96 -10.47 9.87
N VAL A 175 52.06 -11.47 9.83
CA VAL A 175 52.44 -12.89 9.94
C VAL A 175 52.90 -13.48 8.59
N ARG A 176 52.35 -13.04 7.45
CA ARG A 176 52.74 -13.56 6.11
C ARG A 176 54.12 -13.12 5.64
N THR A 177 54.63 -11.97 6.06
CA THR A 177 55.97 -11.50 5.65
C THR A 177 57.12 -12.28 6.33
N ARG A 178 56.84 -13.08 7.36
CA ARG A 178 57.86 -13.87 8.07
C ARG A 178 58.07 -15.30 7.55
N SER A 179 57.15 -15.84 6.74
CA SER A 179 57.13 -17.28 6.42
C SER A 179 57.52 -17.65 4.98
N GLN A 180 57.90 -16.71 4.12
CA GLN A 180 58.44 -17.04 2.78
C GLN A 180 59.96 -17.04 2.77
N LYS A 181 60.56 -18.09 3.36
CA LYS A 181 61.86 -18.60 2.92
C LYS A 181 62.01 -20.07 3.28
N VAL A 182 61.40 -20.95 2.49
CA VAL A 182 61.87 -22.33 2.32
C VAL A 182 61.64 -22.69 0.85
N ASP A 183 62.74 -22.83 0.10
CA ASP A 183 62.76 -23.43 -1.24
C ASP A 183 62.49 -24.93 -1.12
N ILE A 184 61.54 -25.46 -1.90
CA ILE A 184 61.49 -26.88 -2.23
C ILE A 184 61.19 -27.04 -3.73
N GLU A 185 62.22 -27.51 -4.40
CA GLU A 185 62.35 -27.98 -5.78
C GLU A 185 61.59 -29.30 -5.98
N GLY A 186 60.90 -29.49 -7.12
CA GLY A 186 60.26 -30.78 -7.45
C GLY A 186 59.22 -30.76 -8.57
N GLU A 187 59.71 -30.89 -9.81
CA GLU A 187 59.27 -31.83 -10.87
C GLU A 187 57.78 -31.93 -11.32
N GLU A 188 57.54 -31.40 -12.54
CA GLU A 188 56.74 -31.91 -13.68
C GLU A 188 55.67 -33.00 -13.43
N ALA A 189 54.38 -32.69 -13.68
CA ALA A 189 53.46 -33.60 -14.40
C ALA A 189 52.07 -32.96 -14.69
N SER A 190 51.78 -32.91 -16.00
CA SER A 190 50.49 -33.19 -16.63
C SER A 190 49.39 -32.12 -16.67
N ALA A 191 49.06 -31.79 -17.92
CA ALA A 191 47.90 -31.07 -18.42
C ALA A 191 46.59 -31.87 -18.29
N ASP A 192 45.51 -31.15 -18.58
CA ASP A 192 44.11 -31.56 -18.77
C ASP A 192 43.28 -31.73 -17.50
N ASP A 193 42.41 -30.74 -17.22
CA ASP A 193 40.97 -30.99 -17.30
C ASP A 193 40.15 -29.68 -17.37
N ASP A 194 39.28 -29.67 -18.37
CA ASP A 194 38.33 -28.63 -18.78
C ASP A 194 37.25 -28.32 -17.73
N ILE A 195 36.93 -27.02 -17.55
CA ILE A 195 35.55 -26.61 -17.25
C ILE A 195 35.15 -25.44 -18.18
N PRO A 196 34.11 -25.59 -19.02
CA PRO A 196 33.73 -24.61 -20.02
C PRO A 196 33.01 -23.40 -19.43
N SER A 197 33.34 -22.22 -19.96
CA SER A 197 32.71 -20.93 -19.62
C SER A 197 31.41 -20.74 -20.41
N VAL A 198 30.30 -20.53 -19.69
CA VAL A 198 28.98 -20.24 -20.28
C VAL A 198 28.97 -18.79 -20.78
N GLN A 199 28.87 -18.62 -22.10
CA GLN A 199 28.70 -17.32 -22.74
C GLN A 199 27.25 -16.82 -22.62
N SER A 200 27.10 -15.60 -22.13
CA SER A 200 25.82 -14.88 -22.04
C SER A 200 25.35 -14.44 -23.42
N SER A 201 24.14 -14.83 -23.81
CA SER A 201 23.48 -14.51 -25.07
C SER A 201 23.03 -13.05 -25.14
N LYS A 202 23.18 -12.45 -26.34
CA LYS A 202 22.78 -11.10 -26.73
C LYS A 202 21.25 -10.91 -26.78
N PRO A 203 20.73 -9.67 -26.64
CA PRO A 203 19.31 -9.37 -26.79
C PRO A 203 18.88 -9.45 -28.26
N VAL A 204 17.64 -9.88 -28.46
CA VAL A 204 16.95 -10.03 -29.76
C VAL A 204 16.32 -8.69 -30.14
N ASP A 205 16.51 -8.27 -31.40
CA ASP A 205 15.81 -7.13 -32.04
C ASP A 205 14.32 -7.43 -32.26
#